data_AF-A0A0Q4KJK1-F1
#
_entry.id   AF-A0A0Q4KJK1-F1
#
_cell.length_a   1.000
_cell.length_b   1.000
_cell.length_c   1.000
_cell.angle_alpha   90.00
_cell.angle_beta   90.00
_cell.angle_gamma   90.00
#
_symmetry.space_group_name_H-M   'P 1'
#
loop_
_entity.id
_entity.type
_entity.pdbx_description
1 polymer ?
#
loop_
_entity_poly.entity_id
_entity_poly.type
_entity_poly.pdbx_seq_one_letter_code
_entity_poly.pdbx_strand_id
1 'polypeptide(L)'
;MILVLAALALIQTADPPVDDVVVTARKLANLDIVLKRRRGRLVCRYKRSSGDAALDTAACSVSIACHEKAASVADLKACITSGLTALLAPRTDPT
;
A
#
# COMPACT_ATOMS: atom_id res chain seq x y z
N MET A 1 -9.96 -8.31 55.08
CA MET A 1 -9.47 -7.05 54.49
C MET A 1 -9.26 -7.28 53.01
N ILE A 2 -9.91 -6.47 52.20
CA ILE A 2 -9.93 -6.52 50.74
C ILE A 2 -8.71 -5.76 50.23
N LEU A 3 -7.95 -6.31 49.27
CA LEU A 3 -7.05 -5.51 48.44
C LEU A 3 -7.04 -6.06 47.01
N VAL A 4 -7.84 -5.38 46.21
CA VAL A 4 -7.98 -5.47 44.76
C VAL A 4 -6.78 -4.77 44.12
N LEU A 5 -5.99 -5.47 43.32
CA LEU A 5 -5.12 -4.85 42.31
C LEU A 5 -5.08 -5.73 41.05
N ALA A 6 -6.19 -5.70 40.30
CA ALA A 6 -6.15 -6.08 38.89
C ALA A 6 -5.62 -4.87 38.12
N ALA A 7 -4.36 -4.93 37.70
CA ALA A 7 -3.74 -3.98 36.79
C ALA A 7 -4.49 -4.03 35.45
N LEU A 8 -5.36 -3.05 35.20
CA LEU A 8 -5.89 -2.81 33.87
C LEU A 8 -4.72 -2.39 32.98
N ALA A 9 -4.35 -3.29 32.06
CA ALA A 9 -3.49 -2.97 30.94
C ALA A 9 -4.09 -1.77 30.20
N LEU A 10 -3.35 -0.65 30.19
CA LEU A 10 -3.61 0.45 29.27
C LEU A 10 -3.37 -0.07 27.85
N ILE A 11 -4.44 -0.55 27.21
CA ILE A 11 -4.50 -0.66 25.76
C ILE A 11 -4.54 0.77 25.25
N GLN A 12 -3.37 1.35 25.00
CA GLN A 12 -3.25 2.58 24.24
C GLN A 12 -3.65 2.24 22.80
N THR A 13 -4.92 2.43 22.47
CA THR A 13 -5.35 2.58 21.08
C THR A 13 -4.71 3.86 20.56
N ALA A 14 -3.50 3.74 20.02
CA ALA A 14 -2.93 4.76 19.17
C ALA A 14 -3.92 4.95 18.02
N ASP A 15 -4.57 6.12 17.99
CA ASP A 15 -5.45 6.50 16.91
C ASP A 15 -4.64 6.38 15.61
N PRO A 16 -5.06 5.57 14.63
CA PRO A 16 -4.32 5.47 13.38
C PRO A 16 -4.21 6.89 12.82
N PRO A 17 -3.03 7.35 12.38
CA PRO A 17 -2.88 8.71 11.88
C PRO A 17 -3.73 8.85 10.62
N VAL A 18 -4.97 9.29 10.79
CA VAL A 18 -5.97 9.42 9.72
C VAL A 18 -5.44 10.38 8.66
N ASP A 19 -4.76 11.44 9.10
CA ASP A 19 -4.13 12.42 8.21
C ASP A 19 -3.04 11.80 7.33
N ASP A 20 -2.20 10.93 7.88
CA ASP A 20 -1.13 10.26 7.11
C ASP A 20 -1.69 9.25 6.10
N VAL A 21 -2.74 8.52 6.48
CA VAL A 21 -3.46 7.60 5.57
C VAL A 21 -4.11 8.39 4.43
N VAL A 22 -4.75 9.52 4.73
CA VAL A 22 -5.37 10.39 3.72
C VAL A 22 -4.33 11.00 2.77
N VAL A 23 -3.19 11.46 3.29
CA VAL A 23 -2.09 11.99 2.46
C VAL A 23 -1.54 10.89 1.54
N THR A 24 -1.35 9.68 2.06
CA THR A 24 -0.82 8.56 1.27
C THR A 24 -1.82 8.12 0.20
N ALA A 25 -3.12 8.07 0.51
CA ALA A 25 -4.17 7.81 -0.47
C ALA A 25 -4.22 8.89 -1.57
N ARG A 26 -4.06 10.17 -1.20
CA ARG A 26 -4.03 11.28 -2.16
C ARG A 26 -2.80 11.23 -3.07
N LYS A 27 -1.64 10.88 -2.52
CA LYS A 27 -0.40 10.63 -3.26
C LYS A 27 -0.58 9.51 -4.29
N LEU A 28 -1.19 8.40 -3.88
CA LEU A 28 -1.49 7.27 -4.76
C LEU A 28 -2.50 7.61 -5.87
N ALA A 29 -3.54 8.40 -5.56
CA ALA A 29 -4.52 8.84 -6.56
C ALA A 29 -3.90 9.70 -7.69
N ASN A 30 -2.77 10.36 -7.42
CA ASN A 30 -2.04 11.15 -8.40
C ASN A 30 -1.03 10.32 -9.23
N LEU A 31 -0.86 9.04 -8.92
CA LEU A 31 0.10 8.15 -9.56
C LEU A 31 -0.45 7.63 -10.89
N ASP A 32 0.29 7.84 -11.98
CA ASP A 32 -0.05 7.30 -13.31
C ASP A 32 1.07 6.36 -13.77
N ILE A 33 0.80 5.04 -13.71
CA ILE A 33 1.74 3.95 -14.00
C ILE A 33 1.52 3.42 -15.41
N VAL A 34 2.59 3.30 -16.17
CA VAL A 34 2.61 2.62 -17.47
C VAL A 34 3.56 1.43 -17.40
N LEU A 35 3.03 0.24 -17.63
CA LEU A 35 3.83 -0.96 -17.83
C LEU A 35 4.25 -1.05 -19.31
N LYS A 36 5.56 -1.21 -19.55
CA LYS A 36 6.13 -1.40 -20.90
C LYS A 36 7.00 -2.63 -20.91
N ARG A 37 7.06 -3.36 -22.02
CA ARG A 37 8.10 -4.37 -22.23
C ARG A 37 9.36 -3.72 -22.80
N ARG A 38 10.51 -3.99 -22.20
CA ARG A 38 11.85 -3.61 -22.70
C ARG A 38 12.72 -4.86 -22.72
N ARG A 39 13.19 -5.27 -23.90
CA ARG A 39 14.05 -6.45 -24.09
C ARG A 39 13.48 -7.71 -23.40
N GLY A 40 12.17 -7.95 -23.57
CA GLY A 40 11.49 -9.09 -22.95
C GLY A 40 11.13 -8.94 -21.47
N ARG A 41 11.63 -7.92 -20.76
CA ARG A 41 11.32 -7.68 -19.35
C ARG A 41 10.22 -6.64 -19.19
N LEU A 42 9.31 -6.86 -18.25
CA LEU A 42 8.32 -5.86 -17.87
C LEU A 42 9.02 -4.76 -17.06
N VAL A 43 8.91 -3.52 -17.52
CA VAL A 43 9.42 -2.35 -16.83
C VAL A 43 8.26 -1.40 -16.58
N CYS A 44 8.28 -0.79 -15.41
CA CYS A 44 7.28 0.19 -15.03
C CYS A 44 7.88 1.60 -15.18
N ARG A 45 7.07 2.52 -15.69
CA ARG A 45 7.39 3.92 -15.92
C ARG A 45 6.27 4.76 -15.32
N TYR A 46 6.63 5.82 -14.62
CA TYR A 46 5.67 6.80 -14.13
C TYR A 46 5.50 7.91 -15.15
N LYS A 47 4.26 8.23 -15.51
CA LYS A 47 3.93 9.48 -16.20
C LYS A 47 3.85 10.64 -15.21
N ARG A 48 3.41 10.36 -13.98
CA ARG A 48 3.34 11.29 -12.86
C ARG A 48 3.73 10.53 -11.59
N SER A 49 4.70 11.07 -10.84
CA SER A 49 5.13 10.56 -9.54
C SER A 49 4.19 11.05 -8.45
N SER A 50 4.06 10.26 -7.38
CA SER A 50 3.31 10.68 -6.19
C SER A 50 4.07 11.69 -5.30
N GLY A 51 5.35 11.94 -5.60
CA GLY A 51 6.26 12.73 -4.76
C GLY A 51 6.91 11.92 -3.63
N ASP A 52 6.62 10.62 -3.54
CA ASP A 52 7.22 9.69 -2.58
C ASP A 52 7.85 8.51 -3.33
N ALA A 53 9.18 8.45 -3.33
CA ALA A 53 9.93 7.45 -4.09
C ALA A 53 9.69 6.02 -3.58
N ALA A 54 9.44 5.84 -2.28
CA ALA A 54 9.19 4.53 -1.69
C ALA A 54 7.79 4.03 -2.09
N LEU A 55 6.79 4.91 -2.00
CA LEU A 55 5.43 4.61 -2.45
C LEU A 55 5.38 4.32 -3.95
N ASP A 56 6.06 5.14 -4.76
CA ASP A 56 6.15 4.93 -6.21
C ASP A 56 6.75 3.55 -6.52
N THR A 57 7.86 3.20 -5.87
CA THR A 57 8.56 1.91 -6.08
C THR A 57 7.67 0.73 -5.68
N ALA A 58 6.97 0.83 -4.55
CA ALA A 58 6.07 -0.21 -4.08
C ALA A 58 4.87 -0.40 -5.03
N ALA A 59 4.22 0.69 -5.43
CA ALA A 59 3.07 0.65 -6.34
C ALA A 59 3.44 0.07 -7.72
N CYS A 60 4.64 0.36 -8.18
CA CYS A 60 5.22 -0.16 -9.42
C CYS A 60 5.51 -1.66 -9.34
N SER A 61 6.04 -2.12 -8.21
CA SER A 61 6.29 -3.54 -7.95
C SER A 61 4.98 -4.34 -7.89
N VAL A 62 3.96 -3.80 -7.20
CA VAL A 62 2.60 -4.38 -7.18
C VAL A 62 2.04 -4.50 -8.59
N SER A 63 2.16 -3.45 -9.39
CA SER A 63 1.62 -3.43 -10.77
C SER A 63 2.28 -4.48 -11.66
N ILE A 64 3.60 -4.67 -11.54
CA ILE A 64 4.34 -5.72 -12.27
C ILE A 64 3.87 -7.11 -11.83
N ALA A 65 3.84 -7.36 -10.51
CA ALA A 65 3.44 -8.65 -9.96
C ALA A 65 2.00 -9.03 -10.34
N CYS A 66 1.08 -8.06 -10.34
CA CYS A 66 -0.29 -8.26 -10.77
C CYS A 66 -0.41 -8.54 -12.27
N HIS A 67 0.38 -7.87 -13.10
CA HIS A 67 0.40 -8.13 -14.54
C HIS A 67 0.89 -9.55 -14.86
N GLU A 68 1.85 -10.08 -14.12
CA GLU A 68 2.36 -11.44 -14.33
C GLU A 68 1.34 -12.54 -13.98
N LYS A 69 0.41 -12.25 -13.06
CA LYS A 69 -0.57 -13.22 -12.55
C LYS A 69 -1.96 -13.09 -13.17
N ALA A 70 -2.28 -11.93 -13.74
CA ALA A 70 -3.63 -11.66 -14.23
C ALA A 70 -3.95 -12.45 -15.50
N ALA A 71 -5.06 -13.19 -15.47
CA ALA A 71 -5.61 -13.88 -16.65
C ALA A 71 -6.48 -12.96 -17.51
N SER A 72 -6.98 -11.86 -16.93
CA SER A 72 -7.82 -10.88 -17.60
C SER A 72 -7.55 -9.45 -17.12
N VAL A 73 -8.08 -8.47 -17.86
CA VAL A 73 -8.02 -7.05 -17.46
C VAL A 73 -8.78 -6.81 -16.14
N ALA A 74 -9.87 -7.56 -15.90
CA ALA A 74 -10.63 -7.47 -14.65
C ALA A 74 -9.79 -7.97 -13.46
N ASP A 75 -9.12 -9.11 -13.61
CA ASP A 75 -8.23 -9.66 -12.58
C ASP A 75 -7.05 -8.73 -12.30
N LEU A 76 -6.49 -8.14 -13.35
CA LEU A 76 -5.42 -7.15 -13.23
C LEU A 76 -5.87 -5.95 -12.40
N LYS A 77 -7.05 -5.40 -12.72
CA LYS A 77 -7.63 -4.26 -11.99
C LYS A 77 -7.88 -4.62 -10.52
N ALA A 78 -8.45 -5.80 -10.26
CA ALA A 78 -8.73 -6.26 -8.89
C ALA A 78 -7.43 -6.44 -8.08
N CYS A 79 -6.42 -7.09 -8.67
CA CYS A 79 -5.13 -7.30 -8.03
C CYS A 79 -4.43 -5.96 -7.71
N ILE A 80 -4.38 -5.04 -8.68
CA ILE A 80 -3.77 -3.72 -8.48
C ILE A 80 -4.52 -2.97 -7.37
N THR A 81 -5.84 -2.94 -7.41
CA THR A 81 -6.65 -2.24 -6.40
C THR A 81 -6.39 -2.80 -5.00
N SER A 82 -6.37 -4.13 -4.84
CA SER A 82 -6.08 -4.78 -3.56
C SER A 82 -4.65 -4.50 -3.09
N GLY A 83 -3.66 -4.68 -3.97
CA GLY A 83 -2.26 -4.50 -3.62
C GLY A 83 -1.91 -3.05 -3.27
N LEU A 84 -2.48 -2.08 -4.00
CA LEU A 84 -2.30 -0.66 -3.69
C LEU A 84 -2.99 -0.25 -2.39
N THR A 85 -4.19 -0.78 -2.12
CA THR A 85 -4.85 -0.57 -0.82
C THR A 85 -4.01 -1.09 0.33
N ALA A 86 -3.33 -2.24 0.15
CA ALA A 86 -2.43 -2.79 1.16
C ALA A 86 -1.20 -1.91 1.43
N LEU A 87 -0.77 -1.06 0.49
CA LEU A 87 0.30 -0.08 0.71
C LEU A 87 -0.14 1.10 1.59
N LEU A 88 -1.45 1.34 1.67
CA LEU A 88 -2.04 2.40 2.51
C LEU A 88 -2.35 1.90 3.92
N ALA A 89 -2.35 0.58 4.14
CA ALA A 89 -2.53 0.02 5.46
C ALA A 89 -1.29 0.36 6.32
N PRO A 90 -1.48 0.81 7.57
CA PRO A 90 -0.35 1.00 8.48
C PRO A 90 0.43 -0.32 8.60
N ARG A 91 1.76 -0.27 8.50
CA ARG A 91 2.60 -1.44 8.78
C ARG A 91 2.40 -1.81 10.24
N THR A 92 1.63 -2.86 10.49
CA THR A 92 1.68 -3.55 11.76
C THR A 92 2.93 -4.42 11.74
N ASP A 93 4.10 -3.85 12.09
CA ASP A 93 5.28 -4.67 12.38
C ASP A 93 4.99 -5.46 13.67
N PRO A 94 4.99 -6.81 13.64
CA PRO A 94 4.99 -7.58 14.87
C PRO A 94 6.40 -7.44 15.49
N THR A 95 6.51 -6.64 16.54
CA THR A 95 7.73 -6.59 17.37
C THR A 95 7.72 -7.73 18.38
#